data_AF-A0A957M0Q5-F1
#
_entry.id   AF-A0A957M0Q5-F1
#
_cell.length_a   1.000
_cell.length_b   1.000
_cell.length_c   1.000
_cell.angle_alpha   90.00
_cell.angle_beta   90.00
_cell.angle_gamma   90.00
#
_symmetry.space_group_name_H-M   'P 1'
#
loop_
_entity.id
_entity.type
_entity.pdbx_description
1 polymer ?
#
loop_
_entity_poly.entity_id
_entity_poly.type
_entity_poly.pdbx_seq_one_letter_code
_entity_poly.pdbx_strand_id
1 'polypeptide(L)'
;MLNEIEFELTTEQFALMGYPRLTQGQPLSVILDAGVLSPDTAAAYWFTVQQEALPARFVRVGRGVYAFTGQIVEAELIKADDMETATLLINADGVIFRATCAPGDDGRLPFGVWETRTITGAARLYGVWEDDYATSVGRSVGMTIWRFRRLVLSPGDARFGEWYESVELPDSPYRYDRVLIEARLHRERL
;
A
#
# COMPACT_ATOMS: atom_id res chain seq x y z
N MET A 1 -8.94 5.53 -14.02
CA MET A 1 -8.57 4.11 -14.20
C MET A 1 -7.08 3.93 -14.50
N LEU A 2 -6.29 3.92 -13.43
CA LEU A 2 -4.90 3.47 -13.48
C LEU A 2 -4.90 1.96 -13.73
N ASN A 3 -4.42 1.51 -14.89
CA ASN A 3 -4.20 0.08 -15.12
C ASN A 3 -2.84 -0.39 -14.57
N GLU A 4 -1.96 0.55 -14.20
CA GLU A 4 -0.59 0.31 -13.77
C GLU A 4 -0.39 0.87 -12.37
N ILE A 5 0.22 0.07 -11.48
CA ILE A 5 0.48 0.44 -10.09
C ILE A 5 1.94 0.12 -9.75
N GLU A 6 2.51 0.93 -8.88
CA GLU A 6 3.78 0.67 -8.19
C GLU A 6 3.55 0.36 -6.72
N PHE A 7 4.19 -0.70 -6.23
CA PHE A 7 4.24 -1.05 -4.81
C PHE A 7 5.59 -1.69 -4.47
N GLU A 8 5.90 -1.82 -3.18
CA GLU A 8 7.09 -2.52 -2.67
C GLU A 8 6.69 -3.83 -2.00
N LEU A 9 7.44 -4.91 -2.20
CA LEU A 9 7.37 -6.07 -1.30
C LEU A 9 8.38 -5.84 -0.19
N THR A 10 8.00 -6.08 1.07
CA THR A 10 9.00 -6.09 2.15
C THR A 10 9.95 -7.26 1.96
N THR A 11 11.15 -7.17 2.56
CA THR A 11 12.12 -8.27 2.56
C THR A 11 11.51 -9.57 3.07
N GLU A 12 10.67 -9.48 4.11
CA GLU A 12 9.96 -10.60 4.71
C GLU A 12 8.96 -11.23 3.74
N GLN A 13 8.09 -10.41 3.12
CA GLN A 13 7.12 -10.89 2.13
C GLN A 13 7.80 -11.53 0.93
N PHE A 14 8.90 -10.97 0.45
CA PHE A 14 9.67 -11.57 -0.64
C PHE A 14 10.32 -12.89 -0.23
N ALA A 15 10.82 -13.01 1.00
CA ALA A 15 11.41 -14.24 1.51
C ALA A 15 10.37 -15.36 1.67
N LEU A 16 9.14 -15.04 2.11
CA LEU A 16 8.03 -15.99 2.24
C LEU A 16 7.66 -16.66 0.91
N MET A 17 7.89 -15.97 -0.21
CA MET A 17 7.66 -16.54 -1.53
C MET A 17 8.58 -17.72 -1.87
N GLY A 18 9.62 -17.99 -1.05
CA GLY A 18 10.57 -19.08 -1.27
C GLY A 18 11.65 -18.75 -2.32
N TYR A 19 11.90 -17.45 -2.56
CA TYR A 19 12.79 -16.94 -3.60
C TYR A 19 12.59 -17.54 -5.01
N PRO A 20 11.37 -17.64 -5.58
CA PRO A 20 11.27 -17.63 -7.02
C PRO A 20 11.71 -16.25 -7.49
N ARG A 21 12.49 -16.22 -8.57
CA ARG A 21 12.79 -14.96 -9.26
C ARG A 21 11.46 -14.39 -9.74
N LEU A 22 11.05 -13.27 -9.15
CA LEU A 22 9.98 -12.48 -9.75
C LEU A 22 10.50 -11.99 -11.10
N THR A 23 9.72 -12.26 -12.13
CA THR A 23 10.04 -11.91 -13.52
C THR A 23 8.93 -11.10 -14.14
N GLN A 24 9.28 -10.28 -15.11
CA GLN A 24 8.30 -9.60 -15.95
C GLN A 24 7.35 -10.60 -16.63
N GLY A 25 6.06 -10.26 -16.65
CA GLY A 25 4.99 -11.06 -17.22
C GLY A 25 4.40 -12.09 -16.25
N GLN A 26 5.01 -12.30 -15.09
CA GLN A 26 4.52 -13.24 -14.09
C GLN A 26 3.23 -12.73 -13.43
N PRO A 27 2.18 -13.57 -13.32
CA PRO A 27 1.02 -13.24 -12.50
C PRO A 27 1.38 -13.30 -11.01
N LEU A 28 0.82 -12.39 -10.24
CA LEU A 28 0.99 -12.29 -8.79
C LEU A 28 -0.35 -11.92 -8.16
N SER A 29 -0.64 -12.47 -6.99
CA SER A 29 -1.79 -12.06 -6.17
C SER A 29 -1.24 -11.54 -4.86
N VAL A 30 -1.57 -10.30 -4.51
CA VAL A 30 -1.18 -9.66 -3.24
C VAL A 30 -2.34 -8.87 -2.68
N ILE A 31 -2.34 -8.65 -1.37
CA ILE A 31 -3.10 -7.57 -0.75
C ILE A 31 -2.26 -6.30 -0.91
N LEU A 32 -2.88 -5.23 -1.43
CA LEU A 32 -2.26 -3.91 -1.41
C LEU A 32 -2.46 -3.30 -0.03
N ASP A 33 -1.37 -2.85 0.58
CA ASP A 33 -1.35 -2.35 1.95
C ASP A 33 -0.67 -0.97 2.01
N ALA A 34 -1.35 0.01 2.58
CA ALA A 34 -0.87 1.38 2.74
C ALA A 34 -0.14 1.62 4.08
N GLY A 35 -0.03 0.59 4.91
CA GLY A 35 0.48 0.65 6.27
C GLY A 35 -0.39 1.51 7.17
N VAL A 36 0.25 2.08 8.19
CA VAL A 36 -0.41 2.99 9.12
C VAL A 36 -0.61 4.35 8.45
N LEU A 37 -1.87 4.73 8.26
CA LEU A 37 -2.30 6.11 8.03
C LEU A 37 -2.15 6.84 9.37
N SER A 38 -0.93 7.26 9.67
CA SER A 38 -0.65 7.97 10.92
C SER A 38 -1.24 9.38 10.85
N PRO A 39 -1.80 9.90 11.95
CA PRO A 39 -1.95 11.33 12.12
C PRO A 39 -0.54 11.89 12.39
N ASP A 40 0.25 12.14 11.35
CA ASP A 40 1.36 13.09 11.46
C ASP A 40 0.82 14.39 12.12
N THR A 41 1.62 15.13 12.88
CA THR A 41 1.21 16.47 13.34
C THR A 41 0.97 17.42 12.16
N ALA A 42 1.55 17.11 10.99
CA ALA A 42 1.17 17.68 9.71
C ALA A 42 -0.02 16.99 9.02
N ALA A 43 -0.45 15.80 9.44
CA ALA A 43 -1.58 15.07 8.85
C ALA A 43 -2.94 15.72 9.08
N ALA A 44 -3.06 16.70 9.99
CA ALA A 44 -4.22 17.60 10.00
C ALA A 44 -4.45 18.27 8.61
N TYR A 45 -3.40 18.35 7.78
CA TYR A 45 -3.46 18.88 6.41
C TYR A 45 -3.64 17.82 5.30
N TRP A 46 -3.56 16.52 5.61
CA TRP A 46 -3.53 15.45 4.59
C TRP A 46 -4.50 14.31 4.85
N PHE A 47 -4.77 14.00 6.11
CA PHE A 47 -5.81 13.09 6.55
C PHE A 47 -6.99 13.93 7.03
N THR A 48 -8.07 13.91 6.26
CA THR A 48 -9.30 14.53 6.70
C THR A 48 -10.45 13.61 6.34
N VAL A 49 -11.19 13.25 7.38
CA VAL A 49 -12.48 12.64 7.24
C VAL A 49 -13.41 13.70 6.68
N GLN A 50 -13.99 13.44 5.51
CA GLN A 50 -14.83 14.40 4.80
C GLN A 50 -16.30 14.16 5.13
N GLN A 51 -17.01 15.22 5.53
CA GLN A 51 -18.46 15.14 5.76
C GLN A 51 -19.23 14.95 4.44
N GLU A 52 -18.73 15.52 3.34
CA GLU A 52 -19.24 15.34 1.99
C GLU A 52 -18.27 14.47 1.18
N ALA A 53 -18.80 13.45 0.51
CA ALA A 53 -17.99 12.54 -0.29
C ALA A 53 -17.28 13.29 -1.43
N LEU A 54 -15.95 13.28 -1.42
CA LEU A 54 -15.16 13.74 -2.57
C LEU A 54 -15.21 12.69 -3.69
N PRO A 55 -15.07 13.10 -4.97
CA PRO A 55 -15.00 12.17 -6.08
C PRO A 55 -13.79 11.24 -5.91
N ALA A 56 -14.01 9.92 -5.94
CA ALA A 56 -12.94 8.94 -5.77
C ALA A 56 -11.78 9.18 -6.73
N ARG A 57 -10.55 9.21 -6.20
CA ARG A 57 -9.31 9.38 -6.97
C ARG A 57 -8.19 8.60 -6.34
N PHE A 58 -7.31 8.09 -7.20
CA PHE A 58 -6.08 7.42 -6.79
C PHE A 58 -4.95 7.88 -7.72
N VAL A 59 -4.10 8.78 -7.22
CA VAL A 59 -3.12 9.50 -8.03
C VAL A 59 -1.73 9.26 -7.48
N ARG A 60 -0.84 8.78 -8.35
CA ARG A 60 0.56 8.62 -8.00
C ARG A 60 1.25 9.98 -7.90
N VAL A 61 1.79 10.29 -6.73
CA VAL A 61 2.51 11.55 -6.44
C VAL A 61 4.01 11.35 -6.26
N GLY A 62 4.45 10.09 -6.14
CA GLY A 62 5.86 9.71 -6.03
C GLY A 62 6.10 8.24 -6.37
N ARG A 63 7.34 7.78 -6.19
CA ARG A 63 7.74 6.38 -6.35
C ARG A 63 7.04 5.50 -5.31
N GLY A 64 6.07 4.68 -5.76
CA GLY A 64 5.20 3.90 -4.87
C GLY A 64 4.33 4.71 -3.90
N VAL A 65 4.23 6.05 -4.05
CA VAL A 65 3.47 6.93 -3.16
C VAL A 65 2.27 7.53 -3.90
N TYR A 66 1.11 7.47 -3.27
CA TYR A 66 -0.17 7.89 -3.84
C TYR A 66 -0.89 8.85 -2.92
N ALA A 67 -1.51 9.87 -3.51
CA ALA A 67 -2.58 10.62 -2.89
C ALA A 67 -3.92 10.02 -3.33
N PHE A 68 -4.86 9.89 -2.40
CA PHE A 68 -6.13 9.23 -2.67
C PHE A 68 -7.29 9.92 -1.97
N THR A 69 -8.47 9.72 -2.56
CA THR A 69 -9.76 9.87 -1.89
C THR A 69 -10.63 8.70 -2.30
N GLY A 70 -11.30 8.06 -1.35
CA GLY A 70 -11.97 6.79 -1.57
C GLY A 70 -13.03 6.47 -0.55
N GLN A 71 -13.77 5.40 -0.83
CA GLN A 71 -14.79 4.87 0.06
C GLN A 71 -14.21 3.77 0.93
N ILE A 72 -14.57 3.77 2.22
CA ILE A 72 -14.30 2.66 3.12
C ILE A 72 -15.38 1.60 2.89
N VAL A 73 -14.97 0.44 2.40
CA VAL A 73 -15.88 -0.66 2.06
C VAL A 73 -15.98 -1.71 3.17
N GLU A 74 -14.95 -1.84 4.00
CA GLU A 74 -14.88 -2.74 5.15
C GLU A 74 -14.00 -2.12 6.22
N ALA A 75 -14.26 -2.43 7.50
CA ALA A 75 -13.44 -1.99 8.60
C ALA A 75 -13.50 -2.99 9.76
N GLU A 76 -12.38 -3.16 10.44
CA GLU A 76 -12.24 -3.90 11.69
C GLU A 76 -11.68 -2.94 12.73
N LEU A 77 -12.48 -2.65 13.76
CA LEU A 77 -12.10 -1.76 14.85
C LEU A 77 -11.56 -2.59 16.01
N ILE A 78 -10.38 -2.24 16.49
CA ILE A 78 -9.73 -2.89 17.62
C ILE A 78 -9.62 -1.85 18.74
N LYS A 79 -10.09 -2.25 19.94
CA LYS A 79 -9.98 -1.43 21.15
C LYS A 79 -9.18 -2.20 22.19
N ALA A 80 -8.01 -1.70 22.53
CA ALA A 80 -7.12 -2.31 23.52
C ALA A 80 -6.39 -1.22 24.30
N ASP A 81 -6.23 -1.39 25.61
CA ASP A 81 -5.47 -0.48 26.48
C ASP A 81 -5.87 1.01 26.33
N ASP A 82 -7.19 1.28 26.28
CA ASP A 82 -7.77 2.62 26.05
C ASP A 82 -7.42 3.28 24.70
N MET A 83 -6.83 2.50 23.77
CA MET A 83 -6.50 2.92 22.42
C MET A 83 -7.46 2.31 21.39
N GLU A 84 -7.87 3.11 20.41
CA GLU A 84 -8.68 2.67 19.28
C GLU A 84 -7.85 2.67 17.98
N THR A 85 -7.74 1.51 17.34
CA THR A 85 -7.17 1.36 16.00
C THR A 85 -8.23 0.79 15.07
N ALA A 86 -8.07 1.03 13.77
CA ALA A 86 -8.93 0.40 12.77
C ALA A 86 -8.14 -0.04 11.56
N THR A 87 -8.37 -1.27 11.11
CA THR A 87 -7.96 -1.72 9.77
C THR A 87 -9.10 -1.46 8.80
N LEU A 88 -8.83 -0.73 7.72
CA LEU A 88 -9.80 -0.31 6.73
C LEU A 88 -9.51 -0.94 5.37
N LEU A 89 -10.54 -1.36 4.66
CA LEU A 89 -10.47 -1.65 3.22
C LEU A 89 -11.04 -0.44 2.47
N ILE A 90 -10.22 0.15 1.59
CA ILE A 90 -10.53 1.39 0.88
C ILE A 90 -10.61 1.09 -0.60
N ASN A 91 -11.65 1.57 -1.26
CA ASN A 91 -11.78 1.60 -2.71
C ASN A 91 -11.62 3.04 -3.22
N ALA A 92 -10.55 3.28 -3.98
CA ALA A 92 -10.25 4.58 -4.60
C ALA A 92 -10.07 4.41 -6.12
N ASP A 93 -11.03 4.90 -6.91
CA ASP A 93 -11.05 4.79 -8.39
C ASP A 93 -10.82 3.35 -8.90
N GLY A 94 -11.41 2.35 -8.22
CA GLY A 94 -11.29 0.94 -8.57
C GLY A 94 -10.03 0.25 -8.06
N VAL A 95 -9.14 0.98 -7.37
CA VAL A 95 -8.01 0.40 -6.64
C VAL A 95 -8.46 0.10 -5.22
N ILE A 96 -8.41 -1.19 -4.85
CA ILE A 96 -8.74 -1.65 -3.50
C ILE A 96 -7.44 -1.88 -2.73
N PHE A 97 -7.30 -1.27 -1.56
CA PHE A 97 -6.16 -1.45 -0.69
C PHE A 97 -6.57 -1.37 0.77
N ARG A 98 -5.78 -2.02 1.62
CA ARG A 98 -5.91 -1.99 3.07
C ARG A 98 -5.09 -0.86 3.65
N ALA A 99 -5.55 -0.28 4.75
CA ALA A 99 -4.77 0.68 5.52
C ALA A 99 -5.15 0.62 7.00
N THR A 100 -4.20 0.91 7.89
CA THR A 100 -4.44 0.95 9.34
C THR A 100 -4.55 2.40 9.80
N CYS A 101 -5.67 2.79 10.38
CA CYS A 101 -5.82 4.06 11.07
C CYS A 101 -5.32 3.93 12.51
N ALA A 102 -4.32 4.74 12.86
CA ALA A 102 -3.85 4.88 14.22
C ALA A 102 -4.75 5.87 15.01
N PRO A 103 -4.81 5.72 16.35
CA PRO A 103 -5.46 6.69 17.21
C PRO A 103 -4.74 8.05 17.18
N GLY A 104 -5.48 9.11 17.50
CA GLY A 104 -4.94 10.42 17.82
C GLY A 104 -4.34 10.48 19.23
N ASP A 105 -3.93 11.68 19.63
CA ASP A 105 -3.30 11.95 20.94
C ASP A 105 -4.22 11.62 22.14
N ASP A 106 -5.55 11.59 21.93
CA ASP A 106 -6.55 11.23 22.92
C ASP A 106 -6.83 9.71 22.99
N GLY A 107 -6.06 8.91 22.25
CA GLY A 107 -6.21 7.46 22.16
C GLY A 107 -7.39 7.00 21.32
N ARG A 108 -8.14 7.91 20.71
CA ARG A 108 -9.33 7.57 19.91
C ARG A 108 -9.04 7.65 18.43
N LEU A 109 -9.84 6.94 17.64
CA LEU A 109 -9.82 7.16 16.20
C LEU A 109 -10.30 8.58 15.89
N PRO A 110 -9.71 9.25 14.88
CA PRO A 110 -10.21 10.54 14.43
C PRO A 110 -11.72 10.49 14.16
N PHE A 111 -12.44 11.53 14.57
CA PHE A 111 -13.89 11.59 14.39
C PHE A 111 -14.27 11.36 12.93
N GLY A 112 -15.18 10.43 12.70
CA GLY A 112 -15.80 10.15 11.40
C GLY A 112 -15.04 9.15 10.51
N VAL A 113 -13.95 8.54 10.99
CA VAL A 113 -13.21 7.48 10.29
C VAL A 113 -14.16 6.38 9.80
N TRP A 114 -15.22 6.05 10.53
CA TRP A 114 -16.21 5.08 10.06
C TRP A 114 -17.55 5.73 9.71
N GLU A 115 -17.92 6.80 10.39
CA GLU A 115 -19.23 7.43 10.30
C GLU A 115 -19.47 8.08 8.92
N THR A 116 -18.43 8.58 8.27
CA THR A 116 -18.55 9.23 6.95
C THR A 116 -18.39 8.27 5.77
N ARG A 117 -17.85 7.06 6.01
CA ARG A 117 -17.54 6.05 4.98
C ARG A 117 -16.60 6.53 3.87
N THR A 118 -15.97 7.70 4.00
CA THR A 118 -15.05 8.24 3.00
C THR A 118 -13.79 8.77 3.65
N ILE A 119 -12.68 8.69 2.92
CA ILE A 119 -11.35 8.99 3.45
C ILE A 119 -10.49 9.64 2.36
N THR A 120 -9.66 10.59 2.77
CA THR A 120 -8.66 11.24 1.91
C THR A 120 -7.30 11.18 2.62
N GLY A 121 -6.25 10.90 1.87
CA GLY A 121 -4.92 10.71 2.43
C GLY A 121 -3.82 10.61 1.39
N ALA A 122 -2.59 10.40 1.87
CA ALA A 122 -1.48 9.98 1.04
C ALA A 122 -0.72 8.85 1.74
N ALA A 123 -0.32 7.83 0.97
CA ALA A 123 0.37 6.67 1.52
C ALA A 123 1.30 6.03 0.50
N ARG A 124 2.28 5.28 1.03
CA ARG A 124 3.09 4.36 0.22
C ARG A 124 2.37 3.02 0.15
N LEU A 125 2.39 2.37 -1.01
CA LEU A 125 1.84 1.04 -1.16
C LEU A 125 2.90 -0.06 -1.03
N TYR A 126 2.51 -1.09 -0.29
CA TYR A 126 3.20 -2.35 -0.15
C TYR A 126 2.33 -3.49 -0.68
N GLY A 127 2.96 -4.53 -1.19
CA GLY A 127 2.31 -5.79 -1.52
C GLY A 127 2.53 -6.79 -0.40
N VAL A 128 1.44 -7.38 0.10
CA VAL A 128 1.46 -8.48 1.06
C VAL A 128 1.04 -9.74 0.31
N TRP A 129 1.98 -10.67 0.15
CA TRP A 129 1.75 -11.93 -0.54
C TRP A 129 1.12 -12.97 0.39
N GLU A 130 1.65 -13.08 1.61
CA GLU A 130 1.12 -13.92 2.67
C GLU A 130 0.85 -13.05 3.90
N ASP A 131 -0.40 -13.07 4.36
CA ASP A 131 -0.85 -12.26 5.48
C ASP A 131 -0.84 -13.12 6.75
N ASP A 132 -0.43 -12.55 7.89
CA ASP A 132 -0.30 -13.29 9.16
C ASP A 132 -1.64 -13.53 9.87
N TYR A 133 -2.75 -13.21 9.19
CA TYR A 133 -4.13 -13.31 9.68
C TYR A 133 -4.42 -12.50 10.94
N ALA A 134 -3.59 -11.50 11.28
CA ALA A 134 -3.87 -10.62 12.42
C ALA A 134 -5.12 -9.75 12.22
N THR A 135 -5.57 -9.59 10.98
CA THR A 135 -6.79 -8.88 10.61
C THR A 135 -7.61 -9.70 9.62
N SER A 136 -8.93 -9.62 9.73
CA SER A 136 -9.86 -10.21 8.77
C SER A 136 -10.05 -9.35 7.52
N VAL A 137 -9.58 -8.11 7.56
CA VAL A 137 -9.74 -7.12 6.50
C VAL A 137 -8.57 -7.20 5.54
N GLY A 138 -8.88 -7.43 4.26
CA GLY A 138 -7.90 -7.52 3.20
C GLY A 138 -8.51 -8.16 1.96
N ARG A 139 -8.17 -7.66 0.78
CA ARG A 139 -8.60 -8.27 -0.48
C ARG A 139 -7.38 -8.57 -1.34
N SER A 140 -7.23 -9.83 -1.72
CA SER A 140 -6.21 -10.21 -2.69
C SER A 140 -6.58 -9.65 -4.06
N VAL A 141 -5.63 -8.99 -4.69
CA VAL A 141 -5.78 -8.40 -6.02
C VAL A 141 -4.82 -9.10 -6.97
N GLY A 142 -5.38 -9.70 -8.01
CA GLY A 142 -4.60 -10.28 -9.10
C GLY A 142 -3.93 -9.20 -9.94
N MET A 143 -2.68 -9.42 -10.31
CA MET A 143 -1.92 -8.51 -11.15
C MET A 143 -0.87 -9.23 -11.99
N THR A 144 -0.38 -8.56 -13.03
CA THR A 144 0.74 -9.04 -13.84
C THR A 144 1.93 -8.10 -13.67
N ILE A 145 3.07 -8.64 -13.26
CA ILE A 145 4.31 -7.87 -13.12
C ILE A 145 4.73 -7.34 -14.48
N TRP A 146 5.04 -6.06 -14.56
CA TRP A 146 5.45 -5.40 -15.81
C TRP A 146 6.93 -5.07 -15.83
N ARG A 147 7.48 -4.49 -14.77
CA ARG A 147 8.92 -4.26 -14.62
C ARG A 147 9.29 -4.00 -13.16
N PHE A 148 10.57 -4.04 -12.87
CA PHE A 148 11.12 -3.67 -11.57
C PHE A 148 11.88 -2.36 -11.70
N ARG A 149 11.72 -1.48 -10.71
CA ARG A 149 12.64 -0.35 -10.49
C ARG A 149 13.41 -0.59 -9.22
N ARG A 150 14.73 -0.47 -9.29
CA ARG A 150 15.64 -0.70 -8.17
C ARG A 150 16.37 0.59 -7.83
N LEU A 151 16.40 0.95 -6.56
CA LEU A 151 17.23 2.04 -6.02
C LEU A 151 18.48 1.43 -5.42
N VAL A 152 19.64 1.72 -6.01
CA VAL A 152 20.91 1.20 -5.49
C VAL A 152 21.30 1.96 -4.24
N LEU A 153 21.49 1.25 -3.13
CA LEU A 153 22.04 1.84 -1.89
C LEU A 153 23.23 1.03 -1.37
N SER A 154 23.71 0.09 -2.17
CA SER A 154 24.92 -0.69 -1.89
C SER A 154 26.12 0.25 -1.75
N PRO A 155 26.82 0.27 -0.60
CA PRO A 155 27.98 1.14 -0.42
C PRO A 155 29.09 0.83 -1.43
N GLY A 156 29.64 1.88 -2.05
CA GLY A 156 30.72 1.75 -3.05
C GLY A 156 30.26 1.41 -4.47
N ASP A 157 28.95 1.23 -4.71
CA ASP A 157 28.41 1.09 -6.06
C ASP A 157 28.42 2.45 -6.79
N ALA A 158 28.83 2.44 -8.06
CA ALA A 158 28.88 3.65 -8.89
C ALA A 158 27.50 4.29 -9.12
N ARG A 159 26.41 3.52 -8.92
CA ARG A 159 25.03 3.96 -9.09
C ARG A 159 24.34 4.31 -7.79
N PHE A 160 25.08 4.47 -6.69
CA PHE A 160 24.52 4.79 -5.38
C PHE A 160 23.54 5.97 -5.46
N GLY A 161 22.31 5.75 -4.96
CA GLY A 161 21.23 6.73 -4.98
C GLY A 161 20.44 6.79 -6.29
N GLU A 162 20.75 5.96 -7.29
CA GLU A 162 20.07 5.95 -8.58
C GLU A 162 18.98 4.87 -8.69
N TRP A 163 17.88 5.24 -9.34
CA TRP A 163 16.86 4.30 -9.79
C TRP A 163 17.21 3.72 -11.16
N TYR A 164 16.99 2.41 -11.34
CA TYR A 164 17.15 1.75 -12.63
C TYR A 164 16.14 0.63 -12.86
N GLU A 165 15.89 0.32 -14.13
CA GLU A 165 14.95 -0.72 -14.52
C GLU A 165 15.63 -2.09 -14.63
N SER A 166 14.90 -3.14 -14.23
CA SER A 166 15.29 -4.54 -14.38
C SER A 166 14.09 -5.39 -14.80
N VAL A 167 14.36 -6.53 -15.44
CA VAL A 167 13.36 -7.50 -15.92
C VAL A 167 13.18 -8.71 -14.98
N GLU A 168 14.15 -8.94 -14.10
CA GLU A 168 14.12 -9.94 -13.03
C GLU A 168 14.70 -9.37 -11.73
N LEU A 169 14.33 -9.94 -10.58
CA LEU A 169 14.96 -9.65 -9.29
C LEU A 169 15.99 -10.73 -8.91
N PRO A 170 17.16 -10.34 -8.37
CA PRO A 170 18.08 -11.30 -7.77
C PRO A 170 17.46 -11.92 -6.52
N ASP A 171 18.02 -13.05 -6.06
CA ASP A 171 17.49 -13.80 -4.91
C ASP A 171 17.52 -12.99 -3.59
N SER A 172 18.35 -11.96 -3.46
CA SER A 172 18.35 -11.08 -2.26
C SER A 172 18.39 -9.59 -2.65
N PRO A 173 17.29 -9.04 -3.19
CA PRO A 173 17.27 -7.71 -3.77
C PRO A 173 17.18 -6.59 -2.72
N TYR A 174 16.78 -6.89 -1.49
CA TYR A 174 16.51 -5.90 -0.43
C TYR A 174 17.62 -5.80 0.62
N ARG A 175 18.81 -6.39 0.37
CA ARG A 175 19.92 -6.34 1.34
C ARG A 175 20.42 -4.90 1.55
N TYR A 176 20.44 -4.13 0.47
CA TYR A 176 20.84 -2.73 0.48
C TYR A 176 19.85 -1.91 -0.35
N ASP A 177 19.47 -2.43 -1.52
CA ASP A 177 18.63 -1.72 -2.47
C ASP A 177 17.17 -1.70 -2.04
N ARG A 178 16.43 -0.73 -2.56
CA ARG A 178 14.96 -0.76 -2.53
C ARG A 178 14.42 -1.17 -3.88
N VAL A 179 13.29 -1.86 -3.89
CA VAL A 179 12.66 -2.31 -5.13
C VAL A 179 11.20 -1.90 -5.17
N LEU A 180 10.81 -1.31 -6.29
CA LEU A 180 9.43 -1.09 -6.64
C LEU A 180 9.05 -2.01 -7.79
N ILE A 181 7.94 -2.70 -7.61
CA ILE A 181 7.33 -3.56 -8.61
C ILE A 181 6.29 -2.71 -9.32
N GLU A 182 6.43 -2.55 -10.64
CA GLU A 182 5.34 -2.06 -11.46
C GLU A 182 4.51 -3.24 -11.94
N ALA A 183 3.21 -3.20 -11.70
CA ALA A 183 2.31 -4.26 -12.11
C ALA A 183 1.04 -3.68 -12.75
N ARG A 184 0.37 -4.53 -13.53
CA ARG A 184 -0.94 -4.24 -14.10
C ARG A 184 -2.02 -4.94 -13.31
N LEU A 185 -2.96 -4.17 -12.77
CA LEU A 185 -4.10 -4.72 -12.02
C LEU A 185 -5.00 -5.51 -12.96
N HIS A 186 -5.38 -6.73 -12.56
CA HIS A 186 -6.42 -7.48 -13.23
C HIS A 186 -7.77 -6.86 -12.88
N ARG A 187 -8.58 -6.57 -13.90
CA ARG A 187 -9.95 -6.14 -13.65
C ARG A 187 -10.77 -7.36 -13.26
N GLU A 188 -11.52 -7.25 -12.17
CA GLU A 188 -12.64 -8.16 -11.94
C GLU A 188 -13.58 -8.04 -13.16
N ARG A 189 -13.72 -9.13 -13.92
CA ARG A 189 -14.77 -9.22 -14.94
C ARG A 189 -16.10 -9.25 -14.20
N LEU A 190 -16.91 -8.22 -14.39
CA LEU A 190 -18.35 -8.24 -14.09
C LEU A 190 -19.05 -9.31 -14.92
#